data_AF-A0A6J6HFP4-F1
#
_entry.id   AF-A0A6J6HFP4-F1
#
_cell.length_a   1.000
_cell.length_b   1.000
_cell.length_c   1.000
_cell.angle_alpha   90.00
_cell.angle_beta   90.00
_cell.angle_gamma   90.00
#
_symmetry.space_group_name_H-M   'P 1'
#
loop_
_entity.id
_entity.type
_entity.pdbx_description
1 polymer ?
#
loop_
_entity_poly.entity_id
_entity_poly.type
_entity_poly.pdbx_seq_one_letter_code
_entity_poly.pdbx_strand_id
1 'polypeptide(L)'
;MADEIADNAELDAVESLIDSWLAEQLADNPVVAAVERGETGERRWFVRVTGESKDIFTIWFTLQQRSLHFETYVMPAPEENPAEFYEHLLRRNRKLHGVTFCIGDEDAVFLVGAVPVHSIDEGELDRILGSVYAYVEQCFLPALRIGFATRFAGL
;
A
#
# COMPACT_ATOMS: atom_id res chain seq x y z
N MET A 1 14.84 -22.08 -4.87
CA MET A 1 15.17 -21.01 -3.90
C MET A 1 14.03 -21.05 -2.91
N ALA A 2 14.25 -21.70 -1.76
CA ALA A 2 13.17 -22.06 -0.86
C ALA A 2 12.68 -20.81 -0.11
N ASP A 3 11.36 -20.69 -0.04
CA ASP A 3 10.61 -19.73 0.76
C ASP A 3 10.82 -20.08 2.24
N GLU A 4 11.94 -19.60 2.80
CA GLU A 4 12.40 -19.88 4.16
C GLU A 4 11.36 -19.34 5.16
N ILE A 5 10.91 -20.21 6.05
CA ILE A 5 9.92 -19.85 7.08
C ILE A 5 10.72 -19.20 8.19
N ALA A 6 10.46 -17.92 8.44
CA ALA A 6 11.11 -17.19 9.51
C ALA A 6 10.71 -17.78 10.86
N ASP A 7 11.69 -17.97 11.74
CA ASP A 7 11.41 -18.36 13.11
C ASP A 7 10.90 -17.17 13.95
N ASN A 8 10.47 -17.43 15.20
CA ASN A 8 9.92 -16.36 16.03
C ASN A 8 10.96 -15.27 16.36
N ALA A 9 12.24 -15.63 16.51
CA ALA A 9 13.27 -14.65 16.83
C ALA A 9 13.55 -13.72 15.64
N GLU A 10 13.54 -14.28 14.42
CA GLU A 10 13.63 -13.50 13.18
C GLU A 10 12.42 -12.58 13.01
N LEU A 11 11.20 -13.08 13.24
CA LEU A 11 9.99 -12.27 13.18
C LEU A 11 9.98 -11.15 14.22
N ASP A 12 10.43 -11.41 15.45
CA ASP A 12 10.53 -10.40 16.51
C ASP A 12 11.58 -9.33 16.17
N ALA A 13 12.70 -9.71 15.54
CA ALA A 13 13.71 -8.79 15.08
C ALA A 13 13.20 -7.88 13.96
N VAL A 14 12.49 -8.45 12.98
CA VAL A 14 11.88 -7.69 11.88
C VAL A 14 10.74 -6.80 12.37
N GLU A 15 9.93 -7.29 13.31
CA GLU A 15 8.91 -6.48 13.98
C GLU A 15 9.52 -5.26 14.67
N SER A 16 10.61 -5.46 15.42
CA SER A 16 11.34 -4.37 16.10
C SER A 16 11.92 -3.37 15.10
N LEU A 17 12.45 -3.85 13.97
CA LEU A 17 12.96 -3.03 12.89
C LEU A 17 11.84 -2.15 12.29
N ILE A 18 10.70 -2.74 11.96
CA ILE A 18 9.55 -2.01 11.38
C ILE A 18 9.03 -0.97 12.37
N ASP A 19 8.97 -1.29 13.67
CA ASP A 19 8.57 -0.33 14.71
C ASP A 19 9.50 0.87 14.78
N SER A 20 10.81 0.65 14.84
CA SER A 20 11.80 1.72 14.88
C SER A 20 11.73 2.59 13.63
N TRP A 21 11.71 1.96 12.45
CA TRP A 21 11.64 2.69 11.19
C TRP A 21 10.33 3.50 11.07
N LEU A 22 9.17 2.93 11.43
CA LEU A 22 7.89 3.67 11.38
C LEU A 22 7.85 4.83 12.38
N ALA A 23 8.50 4.70 13.54
CA ALA A 23 8.61 5.78 14.50
C ALA A 23 9.44 6.94 13.95
N GLU A 24 10.53 6.64 13.23
CA GLU A 24 11.34 7.64 12.52
C GLU A 24 10.54 8.30 11.38
N GLN A 25 9.84 7.53 10.56
CA GLN A 25 8.98 8.08 9.51
C GLN A 25 7.89 9.00 10.08
N LEU A 26 7.26 8.63 11.19
CA LEU A 26 6.25 9.49 11.83
C LEU A 26 6.85 10.80 12.37
N ALA A 27 8.11 10.80 12.81
CA ALA A 27 8.78 11.98 13.33
C ALA A 27 9.27 12.91 12.22
N ASP A 28 9.84 12.35 11.15
CA ASP A 28 10.66 13.10 10.19
C ASP A 28 10.03 13.18 8.79
N ASN A 29 9.10 12.28 8.43
CA ASN A 29 8.48 12.26 7.11
C ASN A 29 7.13 12.99 7.10
N PRO A 30 7.01 14.17 6.45
CA PRO A 30 5.82 15.00 6.50
C PRO A 30 4.58 14.36 5.85
N VAL A 31 4.74 13.32 5.03
CA VAL A 31 3.60 12.61 4.44
C VAL A 31 2.99 11.60 5.42
N VAL A 32 3.73 11.14 6.43
CA VAL A 32 3.24 10.15 7.41
C VAL A 32 2.53 10.88 8.55
N ALA A 33 1.20 10.75 8.58
CA ALA A 33 0.34 11.49 9.48
C ALA A 33 -0.04 10.73 10.76
N ALA A 34 0.12 9.39 10.76
CA ALA A 34 -0.09 8.54 11.93
C ALA A 34 0.45 7.13 11.67
N VAL A 35 0.82 6.44 12.75
CA VAL A 35 1.11 5.01 12.75
C VAL A 35 0.34 4.36 13.89
N GLU A 36 -0.46 3.36 13.59
CA GLU A 36 -1.23 2.59 14.58
C GLU A 36 -0.84 1.10 14.51
N ARG A 37 -0.85 0.41 15.65
CA ARG A 37 -0.63 -1.05 15.73
C ARG A 37 -1.96 -1.80 15.63
N GLY A 38 -1.91 -3.00 15.05
CA GLY A 38 -2.98 -3.98 15.11
C GLY A 38 -3.26 -4.51 16.52
N GLU A 39 -4.14 -5.51 16.60
CA GLU A 39 -4.48 -6.12 17.88
C GLU A 39 -3.26 -6.78 18.53
N THR A 40 -3.25 -6.89 19.86
CA THR A 40 -2.15 -7.53 20.60
C THR A 40 -1.92 -8.95 20.10
N GLY A 41 -0.69 -9.23 19.66
CA GLY A 41 -0.30 -10.52 19.09
C GLY A 41 -0.35 -10.56 17.55
N GLU A 42 -0.89 -9.54 16.90
CA GLU A 42 -0.76 -9.34 15.45
C GLU A 42 0.47 -8.49 15.13
N ARG A 43 1.26 -8.94 14.15
CA ARG A 43 2.34 -8.13 13.56
C ARG A 43 1.78 -7.30 12.41
N ARG A 44 0.93 -6.33 12.76
CA ARG A 44 0.24 -5.47 11.82
C ARG A 44 0.39 -4.00 12.18
N TRP A 45 0.55 -3.16 11.16
CA TRP A 45 0.64 -1.71 11.28
C TRP A 45 -0.29 -1.03 10.27
N PHE A 46 -0.84 0.10 10.69
CA PHE A 46 -1.66 0.99 9.87
C PHE A 46 -0.95 2.33 9.75
N VAL A 47 -0.39 2.60 8.57
CA VAL A 47 0.37 3.82 8.28
C VAL A 47 -0.56 4.78 7.56
N ARG A 48 -1.00 5.84 8.24
CA ARG A 48 -1.84 6.88 7.63
C ARG A 48 -0.95 7.89 6.93
N VAL A 49 -1.22 8.11 5.64
CA VAL A 49 -0.43 8.96 4.76
C VAL A 49 -1.31 10.07 4.18
N THR A 50 -0.77 11.27 4.09
CA THR A 50 -1.39 12.45 3.46
C THR A 50 -0.89 12.59 2.03
N GLY A 51 -1.78 12.46 1.05
CA GLY A 51 -1.48 12.62 -0.38
C GLY A 51 -1.68 14.06 -0.87
N GLU A 52 -1.23 14.35 -2.09
CA GLU A 52 -1.52 15.64 -2.75
C GLU A 52 -2.85 15.59 -3.50
N SER A 53 -3.12 14.45 -4.16
CA SER A 53 -4.32 14.19 -4.95
C SER A 53 -5.35 13.39 -4.17
N LYS A 54 -4.91 12.38 -3.41
CA LYS A 54 -5.76 11.62 -2.51
C LYS A 54 -5.51 12.11 -1.09
N ASP A 55 -6.43 12.95 -0.57
CA ASP A 55 -6.29 13.65 0.72
C ASP A 55 -5.60 12.80 1.81
N ILE A 56 -6.19 11.64 2.15
CA ILE A 56 -5.64 10.72 3.14
C ILE A 56 -5.90 9.29 2.69
N PHE A 57 -4.91 8.41 2.88
CA PHE A 57 -5.06 6.96 2.74
C PHE A 57 -4.20 6.21 3.74
N THR A 58 -4.54 4.95 3.97
CA THR A 58 -3.82 4.10 4.91
C THR A 58 -3.15 2.96 4.17
N ILE A 59 -1.87 2.72 4.48
CA ILE A 59 -1.11 1.57 4.03
C ILE A 59 -1.05 0.57 5.18
N TRP A 60 -1.49 -0.65 4.94
CA TRP A 60 -1.52 -1.71 5.93
C TRP A 60 -0.32 -2.58 5.72
N PHE A 61 0.50 -2.77 6.75
CA PHE A 61 1.61 -3.71 6.75
C PHE A 61 1.21 -4.90 7.62
N THR A 62 1.34 -6.12 7.11
CA THR A 62 1.06 -7.37 7.85
C THR A 62 2.25 -8.31 7.68
N LEU A 63 3.03 -8.47 8.76
CA LEU A 63 4.15 -9.39 8.79
C LEU A 63 3.65 -10.80 9.13
N GLN A 64 3.87 -11.71 8.18
CA GLN A 64 3.59 -13.13 8.31
C GLN A 64 4.90 -13.92 8.42
N GLN A 65 4.81 -15.25 8.53
CA GLN A 65 5.99 -16.12 8.69
C GLN A 65 6.98 -16.10 7.52
N ARG A 66 6.58 -15.62 6.35
CA ARG A 66 7.39 -15.67 5.12
C ARG A 66 7.56 -14.33 4.45
N SER A 67 6.61 -13.45 4.64
CA SER A 67 6.52 -12.19 3.91
C SER A 67 5.94 -11.09 4.77
N LEU A 68 6.39 -9.87 4.49
CA LEU A 68 5.66 -8.66 4.83
C LEU A 68 4.69 -8.38 3.68
N HIS A 69 3.41 -8.58 3.94
CA HIS A 69 2.34 -8.15 3.06
C HIS A 69 2.06 -6.67 3.29
N PHE A 70 1.76 -5.96 2.21
CA PHE A 70 1.32 -4.59 2.32
C PHE A 70 0.26 -4.25 1.29
N GLU A 71 -0.72 -3.46 1.70
CA GLU A 71 -1.81 -3.07 0.84
C GLU A 71 -2.39 -1.71 1.19
N THR A 72 -3.07 -1.08 0.23
CA THR A 72 -3.83 0.13 0.47
C THR A 72 -5.10 0.16 -0.36
N TYR A 73 -6.16 0.69 0.24
CA TYR A 73 -7.40 1.00 -0.46
C TYR A 73 -7.22 2.24 -1.33
N VAL A 74 -7.45 2.10 -2.64
CA VAL A 74 -7.27 3.18 -3.60
C VAL A 74 -8.59 3.93 -3.83
N MET A 75 -9.65 3.22 -4.22
CA MET A 75 -10.97 3.81 -4.50
C MET A 75 -12.05 2.71 -4.63
N PRO A 76 -13.35 3.05 -4.53
CA PRO A 76 -14.40 2.06 -4.69
C PRO A 76 -14.51 1.63 -6.16
N ALA A 77 -15.38 0.66 -6.44
CA ALA A 77 -15.71 0.26 -7.79
C ALA A 77 -16.13 1.47 -8.65
N PRO A 78 -15.75 1.52 -9.94
CA PRO A 78 -16.12 2.61 -10.83
C PRO A 78 -17.64 2.64 -11.04
N GLU A 79 -18.23 3.84 -10.95
CA GLU A 79 -19.64 4.08 -11.27
C GLU A 79 -19.87 4.19 -12.78
N GLU A 80 -18.83 4.56 -13.52
CA GLU A 80 -18.85 4.83 -14.95
C GLU A 80 -17.68 4.13 -15.66
N ASN A 81 -17.85 3.78 -16.93
CA ASN A 81 -16.81 3.22 -17.80
C ASN A 81 -15.99 2.06 -17.18
N PRO A 82 -16.60 1.03 -16.57
CA PRO A 82 -15.88 -0.01 -15.82
C PRO A 82 -14.83 -0.75 -16.66
N ALA A 83 -15.14 -1.03 -17.93
CA ALA A 83 -14.19 -1.71 -18.83
C ALA A 83 -12.93 -0.87 -19.08
N GLU A 84 -13.09 0.42 -19.37
CA GLU A 84 -11.97 1.35 -19.58
C GLU A 84 -11.19 1.57 -18.28
N PHE A 85 -11.90 1.70 -17.17
CA PHE A 85 -11.32 1.87 -15.85
C PHE A 85 -10.41 0.69 -15.47
N TYR A 86 -10.91 -0.55 -15.58
CA TYR A 86 -10.09 -1.72 -15.25
C TYR A 86 -8.99 -1.96 -16.28
N GLU A 87 -9.22 -1.70 -17.56
CA GLU A 87 -8.16 -1.75 -18.57
C GLU A 87 -7.04 -0.75 -18.25
N HIS A 88 -7.37 0.47 -17.83
CA HIS A 88 -6.40 1.47 -17.40
C HIS A 88 -5.51 0.93 -16.27
N LEU A 89 -6.11 0.41 -15.21
CA LEU A 89 -5.37 -0.15 -14.06
C LEU A 89 -4.50 -1.34 -14.47
N LEU A 90 -5.04 -2.26 -15.27
CA LEU A 90 -4.30 -3.44 -15.74
C LEU A 90 -3.10 -3.06 -16.61
N ARG A 91 -3.22 -2.02 -17.44
CA ARG A 91 -2.10 -1.49 -18.23
C ARG A 91 -1.04 -0.84 -17.34
N ARG A 92 -1.43 -0.18 -16.24
CA ARG A 92 -0.47 0.42 -15.30
C ARG A 92 0.38 -0.64 -14.59
N ASN A 93 -0.16 -1.82 -14.29
CA ASN A 93 0.58 -2.91 -13.63
C ASN A 93 1.92 -3.24 -14.31
N ARG A 94 2.05 -3.03 -15.63
CA ARG A 94 3.32 -3.22 -16.37
C ARG A 94 4.47 -2.31 -15.91
N LYS A 95 4.17 -1.19 -15.25
CA LYS A 95 5.15 -0.19 -14.79
C LYS A 95 5.35 -0.23 -13.27
N LEU A 96 4.61 -1.08 -12.57
CA LEU A 96 4.69 -1.21 -11.12
C LEU A 96 5.75 -2.25 -10.76
N HIS A 97 6.47 -1.99 -9.67
CA HIS A 97 7.50 -2.90 -9.17
C HIS A 97 7.17 -3.34 -7.74
N GLY A 98 7.02 -4.65 -7.54
CA GLY A 98 6.71 -5.23 -6.23
C GLY A 98 5.28 -4.99 -5.73
N VAL A 99 4.43 -4.34 -6.53
CA VAL A 99 3.01 -4.08 -6.23
C VAL A 99 2.15 -4.21 -7.48
N THR A 100 0.87 -4.47 -7.28
CA THR A 100 -0.12 -4.60 -8.35
C THR A 100 -1.46 -4.02 -7.93
N PHE A 101 -2.19 -3.45 -8.88
CA PHE A 101 -3.61 -3.19 -8.70
C PHE A 101 -4.38 -4.51 -8.68
N CYS A 102 -5.29 -4.64 -7.71
CA CYS A 102 -6.18 -5.77 -7.51
C CYS A 102 -7.60 -5.29 -7.26
N ILE A 103 -8.57 -6.16 -7.55
CA ILE A 103 -9.98 -5.97 -7.21
C ILE A 103 -10.23 -6.76 -5.92
N GLY A 104 -10.72 -6.07 -4.88
CA GLY A 104 -11.11 -6.63 -3.60
C GLY A 104 -12.63 -6.74 -3.46
N ASP A 105 -13.10 -6.78 -2.22
CA ASP A 105 -14.53 -6.83 -1.92
C ASP A 105 -15.27 -5.59 -2.46
N GLU A 106 -16.54 -5.79 -2.82
CA GLU A 106 -17.39 -4.77 -3.46
C GLU A 106 -16.77 -4.15 -4.73
N ASP A 107 -15.95 -4.93 -5.43
CA ASP A 107 -15.19 -4.51 -6.60
C ASP A 107 -14.27 -3.29 -6.37
N ALA A 108 -13.93 -3.01 -5.10
CA ALA A 108 -13.02 -1.92 -4.75
C ALA A 108 -11.61 -2.18 -5.25
N VAL A 109 -10.89 -1.10 -5.55
CA VAL A 109 -9.51 -1.18 -6.06
C VAL A 109 -8.53 -1.04 -4.91
N PHE A 110 -7.62 -2.00 -4.85
CA PHE A 110 -6.49 -2.01 -3.94
C PHE A 110 -5.17 -1.99 -4.70
N LEU A 111 -4.13 -1.49 -4.04
CA LEU A 111 -2.75 -1.71 -4.45
C LEU A 111 -2.11 -2.65 -3.43
N VAL A 112 -1.61 -3.81 -3.88
CA VAL A 112 -1.15 -4.90 -3.02
C VAL A 112 0.26 -5.33 -3.41
N GLY A 113 1.10 -5.63 -2.42
CA GLY A 113 2.43 -6.18 -2.59
C GLY A 113 2.84 -7.09 -1.44
N ALA A 114 3.94 -7.82 -1.64
CA ALA A 114 4.57 -8.62 -0.61
C ALA A 114 6.06 -8.75 -0.89
N VAL A 115 6.87 -8.74 0.17
CA VAL A 115 8.32 -8.99 0.12
C VAL A 115 8.69 -10.07 1.13
N PRO A 116 9.68 -10.92 0.85
CA PRO A 116 10.06 -11.98 1.78
C PRO A 116 10.72 -11.40 3.05
N VAL A 117 10.55 -12.06 4.20
CA VAL A 117 11.05 -11.56 5.50
C VAL A 117 12.54 -11.24 5.47
N HIS A 118 13.34 -12.12 4.85
CA HIS A 118 14.79 -11.98 4.80
C HIS A 118 15.30 -10.79 3.98
N SER A 119 14.44 -10.17 3.14
CA SER A 119 14.83 -9.00 2.35
C SER A 119 14.41 -7.68 3.02
N ILE A 120 13.83 -7.73 4.22
CA ILE A 120 13.35 -6.53 4.91
C ILE A 120 14.53 -5.83 5.58
N ASP A 121 14.83 -4.65 5.07
CA ASP A 121 15.68 -3.64 5.71
C ASP A 121 15.00 -2.26 5.57
N GLU A 122 15.58 -1.22 6.17
CA GLU A 122 15.04 0.15 6.09
C GLU A 122 14.91 0.64 4.64
N GLY A 123 15.84 0.26 3.77
CA GLY A 123 15.81 0.65 2.36
C GLY A 123 14.65 0.01 1.59
N GLU A 124 14.34 -1.25 1.89
CA GLU A 124 13.19 -1.96 1.33
C GLU A 124 11.88 -1.38 1.86
N LEU A 125 11.81 -0.99 3.14
CA LEU A 125 10.66 -0.31 3.72
C LEU A 125 10.42 1.07 3.10
N ASP A 126 11.48 1.87 2.94
CA ASP A 126 11.45 3.16 2.23
C ASP A 126 10.97 2.99 0.78
N ARG A 127 11.49 1.97 0.09
CA ARG A 127 11.08 1.64 -1.29
C ARG A 127 9.60 1.31 -1.34
N ILE A 128 9.09 0.50 -0.40
CA ILE A 128 7.68 0.12 -0.32
C ILE A 128 6.80 1.36 -0.10
N LEU A 129 7.06 2.13 0.96
CA LEU A 129 6.26 3.31 1.31
C LEU A 129 6.26 4.33 0.18
N GLY A 130 7.44 4.67 -0.35
CA GLY A 130 7.57 5.63 -1.44
C GLY A 130 6.91 5.16 -2.74
N SER A 131 7.02 3.87 -3.07
CA SER A 131 6.38 3.30 -4.26
C SER A 131 4.87 3.31 -4.15
N VAL A 132 4.31 2.83 -3.03
CA VAL A 132 2.86 2.82 -2.80
C VAL A 132 2.32 4.25 -2.86
N TYR A 133 2.96 5.20 -2.19
CA TYR A 133 2.59 6.60 -2.24
C TYR A 133 2.55 7.13 -3.67
N ALA A 134 3.67 7.01 -4.41
CA ALA A 134 3.79 7.52 -5.76
C ALA A 134 2.77 6.87 -6.72
N TYR A 135 2.51 5.57 -6.60
CA TYR A 135 1.60 4.88 -7.48
C TYR A 135 0.13 5.23 -7.20
N VAL A 136 -0.26 5.42 -5.94
CA VAL A 136 -1.57 5.95 -5.59
C VAL A 136 -1.75 7.33 -6.20
N GLU A 137 -0.83 8.26 -5.93
CA GLU A 137 -0.91 9.65 -6.40
C GLU A 137 -0.96 9.76 -7.92
N GLN A 138 -0.11 9.02 -8.64
CA GLN A 138 -0.08 9.04 -10.11
C GLN A 138 -1.30 8.38 -10.76
N CYS A 139 -2.00 7.50 -10.06
CA CYS A 139 -3.13 6.75 -10.58
C CYS A 139 -4.48 7.38 -10.21
N PHE A 140 -4.55 8.06 -9.05
CA PHE A 140 -5.80 8.48 -8.45
C PHE A 140 -6.63 9.37 -9.40
N LEU A 141 -6.11 10.54 -9.81
CA LEU A 141 -6.86 11.46 -10.67
C LEU A 141 -7.22 10.88 -12.05
N PRO A 142 -6.31 10.19 -12.80
CA PRO A 142 -6.69 9.54 -14.05
C PRO A 142 -7.79 8.50 -13.89
N ALA A 143 -7.70 7.63 -12.89
CA ALA A 143 -8.70 6.60 -12.64
C ALA A 143 -10.05 7.22 -12.23
N LEU A 144 -10.02 8.27 -11.41
CA LEU A 144 -11.18 9.01 -10.96
C LEU A 144 -11.93 9.68 -12.12
N ARG A 145 -11.21 10.24 -13.10
CA ARG A 145 -11.79 10.82 -14.33
C ARG A 145 -12.48 9.80 -15.22
N ILE A 146 -12.03 8.55 -15.22
CA ILE A 146 -12.64 7.46 -16.01
C ILE A 146 -13.86 6.90 -15.26
N GLY A 147 -13.67 6.54 -13.99
CA GLY A 147 -14.62 5.78 -13.17
C GLY A 147 -15.75 6.60 -12.55
N PHE A 148 -15.60 7.93 -12.47
CA PHE A 148 -16.51 8.84 -11.77
C PHE A 148 -16.68 10.16 -12.52
N ALA A 149 -16.63 10.12 -13.86
CA ALA A 149 -16.55 11.30 -14.73
C ALA A 149 -17.62 12.37 -14.42
N THR A 150 -18.85 11.98 -14.11
CA THR A 150 -19.95 12.90 -13.77
C THR A 150 -19.70 13.72 -12.51
N ARG A 151 -18.90 13.21 -11.55
CA ARG A 151 -18.50 13.96 -10.34
C ARG A 151 -17.53 15.11 -10.65
N PHE A 152 -16.99 15.17 -11.87
CA PHE A 152 -16.03 16.18 -12.33
C PHE A 152 -16.55 17.04 -13.48
N ALA A 153 -17.76 16.80 -13.98
CA ALA A 153 -18.34 17.52 -15.11
C ALA A 153 -18.73 19.00 -14.83
N GLY A 154 -18.20 19.59 -13.76
CA GLY A 154 -18.50 20.96 -13.31
C GLY A 154 -17.28 21.77 -12.84
N LEU A 155 -16.05 21.33 -13.14
CA LEU A 155 -14.81 22.11 -12.94
C LEU A 155 -14.36 22.78 -14.23
#